data_AF-B6QK91-F1
#
_entry.id   AF-B6QK91-F1
#
_cell.length_a   1.000
_cell.length_b   1.000
_cell.length_c   1.000
_cell.angle_alpha   90.00
_cell.angle_beta   90.00
_cell.angle_gamma   90.00
#
_symmetry.space_group_name_H-M   'P 1'
#
loop_
_entity.id
_entity.type
_entity.pdbx_description
1 polymer ?
#
loop_
_entity_poly.entity_id
_entity_poly.type
_entity_poly.pdbx_seq_one_letter_code
_entity_poly.pdbx_strand_id
1 'polypeptide(L)'
;MPSVVIAAPTATSAYYTTATPSQPTPSGTTAGCGIFYNVVAGDDCQVVCLKNGITFPQFQALNPEIDSNCTNLWLNYAYCVANVTTGPISTDGTCGPNSPSGATCVGSIFGDCCNNAGQCGNGTGYCYYGNCSSGPCLNQTSPDGSCRPANNYYDCASGYCCSTSGYCGNTSDYCGPVNCYNGACDPDNGGPSLDGSCGPTFAGNKTCTGTQFGECCSIYGYCGNGTAFCGAGNCYSGACL
;
A
#
# COMPACT_ATOMS: atom_id res chain seq x y z
N MET A 1 0.90 19.77 52.86
CA MET A 1 1.48 19.23 51.61
C MET A 1 0.83 19.99 50.47
N PRO A 2 1.58 20.62 49.54
CA PRO A 2 0.94 21.19 48.37
C PRO A 2 0.40 20.03 47.51
N SER A 3 -0.92 19.96 47.36
CA SER A 3 -1.57 19.04 46.43
C SER A 3 -1.33 19.55 45.02
N VAL A 4 -0.45 18.87 44.27
CA VAL A 4 -0.29 19.09 42.84
C VAL A 4 -1.45 18.40 42.14
N VAL A 5 -2.35 19.19 41.55
CA VAL A 5 -3.36 18.67 40.64
C VAL A 5 -2.69 18.51 39.28
N ILE A 6 -2.36 17.28 38.91
CA ILE A 6 -1.88 16.96 37.56
C ILE A 6 -3.11 16.97 36.66
N ALA A 7 -3.29 18.04 35.86
CA ALA A 7 -4.31 18.06 34.84
C ALA A 7 -3.94 17.04 33.75
N ALA A 8 -4.88 16.16 33.39
CA ALA A 8 -4.72 15.29 32.23
C ALA A 8 -4.57 16.15 30.95
N PRO A 9 -3.73 15.75 29.99
CA PRO A 9 -3.54 16.53 28.76
C PRO A 9 -4.89 16.73 28.06
N THR A 10 -5.18 17.99 27.73
CA THR A 10 -6.33 18.42 26.96
C THR A 10 -6.25 17.82 25.55
N ALA A 11 -7.40 17.35 25.03
CA ALA A 11 -7.67 16.79 23.70
C ALA A 11 -6.45 16.47 22.82
N THR A 12 -6.26 15.18 22.51
CA THR A 12 -5.31 14.71 21.49
C THR A 12 -5.48 15.53 20.21
N SER A 13 -4.46 16.31 19.86
CA SER A 13 -4.49 17.07 18.61
C SER A 13 -4.53 16.09 17.45
N ALA A 14 -5.59 16.15 16.65
CA ALA A 14 -5.75 15.31 15.48
C ALA A 14 -5.12 15.98 14.26
N TYR A 15 -4.27 15.24 13.56
CA TYR A 15 -3.56 15.72 12.37
C TYR A 15 -4.08 14.96 11.16
N TYR A 16 -4.73 15.63 10.23
CA TYR A 16 -5.43 14.95 9.12
C TYR A 16 -4.67 14.97 7.80
N THR A 17 -3.52 15.65 7.78
CA THR A 17 -2.61 15.69 6.64
C THR A 17 -1.20 15.36 7.10
N THR A 18 -0.37 14.91 6.17
CA THR A 18 1.06 14.77 6.41
C THR A 18 1.68 16.16 6.51
N ALA A 19 2.46 16.40 7.56
CA ALA A 19 3.22 17.62 7.72
C ALA A 19 4.44 17.61 6.79
N THR A 20 4.85 18.81 6.36
CA THR A 20 6.17 19.01 5.75
C THR A 20 7.17 19.40 6.84
N PRO A 21 8.27 18.67 7.01
CA PRO A 21 9.27 19.01 8.02
C PRO A 21 9.99 20.31 7.64
N SER A 22 10.29 21.15 8.64
CA SER A 22 11.04 22.41 8.44
C SER A 22 12.56 22.24 8.53
N GLN A 23 13.01 21.05 8.91
CA GLN A 23 14.41 20.64 9.01
C GLN A 23 14.58 19.27 8.33
N PRO A 24 15.81 18.84 8.04
CA PRO A 24 16.07 17.48 7.56
C PRO A 24 15.49 16.43 8.52
N THR A 25 14.90 15.37 7.96
CA THR A 25 14.44 14.19 8.71
C THR A 25 15.43 13.05 8.53
N PRO A 26 15.73 12.26 9.56
CA PRO A 26 16.54 11.06 9.40
C PRO A 26 15.88 10.03 8.46
N SER A 27 16.71 9.17 7.88
CA SER A 27 16.22 8.04 7.07
C SER A 27 15.50 7.03 7.96
N GLY A 28 14.24 6.75 7.66
CA GLY A 28 13.41 5.81 8.43
C GLY A 28 12.19 6.46 9.08
N THR A 29 12.20 7.78 9.29
CA THR A 29 11.06 8.51 9.84
C THR A 29 9.79 8.23 9.02
N THR A 30 8.66 8.00 9.71
CA THR A 30 7.39 7.64 9.07
C THR A 30 6.94 8.67 8.01
N ALA A 31 6.52 8.18 6.84
CA ALA A 31 5.97 9.04 5.79
C ALA A 31 4.61 9.64 6.17
N GLY A 32 3.88 8.97 7.07
CA GLY A 32 2.57 9.39 7.58
C GLY A 32 2.66 10.34 8.77
N CYS A 33 3.68 11.21 8.81
CA CYS A 33 3.86 12.08 9.95
C CYS A 33 2.89 13.26 9.93
N GLY A 34 2.05 13.38 10.95
CA GLY A 34 1.11 14.49 11.14
C GLY A 34 1.75 15.73 11.76
N ILE A 35 2.77 15.56 12.61
CA ILE A 35 3.59 16.67 13.16
C ILE A 35 5.04 16.24 13.38
N PHE A 36 5.93 17.16 13.01
CA PHE A 36 7.36 17.11 13.31
C PHE A 36 7.75 18.02 14.48
N TYR A 37 8.68 17.54 15.29
CA TYR A 37 9.38 18.31 16.31
C TYR A 37 10.84 18.55 15.88
N ASN A 38 11.28 19.81 15.92
CA ASN A 38 12.68 20.17 15.64
C ASN A 38 13.51 20.06 16.91
N VAL A 39 14.50 19.18 16.92
CA VAL A 39 15.40 18.97 18.05
C VAL A 39 16.32 20.17 18.24
N VAL A 40 16.34 20.72 19.46
CA VAL A 40 17.20 21.85 19.85
C VAL A 40 18.21 21.45 20.91
N ALA A 41 19.18 22.34 21.19
CA ALA A 41 20.26 22.04 22.13
C ALA A 41 19.69 21.78 23.53
N GLY A 42 20.09 20.66 24.14
CA GLY A 42 19.62 20.22 25.45
C GLY A 42 18.40 19.28 25.43
N ASP A 43 17.86 18.96 24.26
CA ASP A 43 16.85 17.91 24.13
C ASP A 43 17.49 16.51 24.18
N ASP A 44 16.78 15.58 24.82
CA ASP A 44 16.92 14.14 24.65
C ASP A 44 15.55 13.54 24.28
N CYS A 45 15.49 12.24 23.95
CA CYS A 45 14.21 11.65 23.54
C CYS A 45 13.14 11.73 24.62
N GLN A 46 13.50 11.69 25.91
CA GLN A 46 12.52 11.79 27.00
C GLN A 46 11.93 13.19 27.07
N VAL A 47 12.76 14.23 26.91
CA VAL A 47 12.31 15.62 26.83
C VAL A 47 11.40 15.83 25.61
N VAL A 48 11.79 15.31 24.45
CA VAL A 48 10.96 15.36 23.23
C VAL A 48 9.62 14.64 23.45
N CYS A 49 9.65 13.44 24.02
CA CYS A 49 8.46 12.67 24.33
C CYS A 49 7.52 13.42 25.28
N LEU A 50 8.06 13.99 26.36
CA LEU A 50 7.31 14.73 27.37
C LEU A 50 6.66 15.98 26.78
N LYS A 51 7.40 16.75 25.97
CA LYS A 51 6.89 17.96 25.30
C LYS A 51 5.70 17.67 24.37
N ASN A 52 5.68 16.48 23.77
CA ASN A 52 4.67 16.08 22.79
C ASN A 52 3.63 15.10 23.35
N GLY A 53 3.71 14.76 24.64
CA GLY A 53 2.75 13.86 25.30
C GLY A 53 2.75 12.43 24.74
N ILE A 54 3.89 11.96 24.21
CA ILE A 54 4.06 10.59 23.69
C ILE A 54 5.02 9.80 24.58
N THR A 55 4.95 8.48 24.48
CA THR A 55 5.90 7.56 25.12
C THR A 55 7.11 7.30 24.21
N PHE A 56 8.24 6.89 24.79
CA PHE A 56 9.43 6.56 24.00
C PHE A 56 9.19 5.43 22.97
N PRO A 57 8.48 4.33 23.28
CA PRO A 57 8.11 3.34 22.27
C PRO A 57 7.26 3.92 21.13
N GLN A 58 6.37 4.88 21.41
CA GLN A 58 5.62 5.57 20.35
C GLN A 58 6.55 6.44 19.50
N PHE A 59 7.48 7.16 20.13
CA PHE A 59 8.48 7.95 19.42
C PHE A 59 9.37 7.08 18.51
N GLN A 60 9.80 5.90 18.97
CA GLN A 60 10.53 4.93 18.15
C GLN A 60 9.65 4.33 17.04
N ALA A 61 8.37 4.06 17.28
CA ALA A 61 7.48 3.58 16.22
C ALA A 61 7.30 4.60 15.08
N LEU A 62 7.34 5.89 15.42
CA LEU A 62 7.27 6.99 14.46
C LEU A 62 8.63 7.26 13.78
N ASN A 63 9.73 6.91 14.45
CA ASN A 63 11.11 7.14 14.03
C ASN A 63 11.94 5.86 14.30
N PRO A 64 11.75 4.79 13.50
CA PRO A 64 12.36 3.47 13.73
C PRO A 64 13.90 3.48 13.74
N GLU A 65 14.50 4.55 13.24
CA GLU A 65 15.94 4.77 13.31
C GLU A 65 16.44 5.08 14.71
N ILE A 66 15.60 5.58 15.63
CA ILE A 66 16.00 5.91 17.00
C ILE A 66 16.32 4.63 17.76
N ASP A 67 17.55 4.53 18.25
CA ASP A 67 18.02 3.38 19.01
C ASP A 67 17.38 3.31 20.41
N SER A 68 17.39 2.13 21.02
CA SER A 68 16.75 1.90 22.33
C SER A 68 17.33 2.72 23.48
N ASN A 69 18.55 3.24 23.32
CA ASN A 69 19.23 4.07 24.32
C ASN A 69 19.10 5.57 24.02
N CYS A 70 18.41 5.95 22.94
CA CYS A 70 18.34 7.32 22.42
C CYS A 70 19.74 7.96 22.24
N THR A 71 20.75 7.19 21.83
CA THR A 71 22.10 7.75 21.63
C THR A 71 22.30 8.45 20.30
N ASN A 72 21.29 8.40 19.43
CA ASN A 72 21.34 8.88 18.05
C ASN A 72 20.29 9.95 17.71
N LEU A 73 19.80 10.71 18.69
CA LEU A 73 18.98 11.89 18.46
C LEU A 73 19.85 13.04 17.92
N TRP A 74 19.55 13.54 16.72
CA TRP A 74 20.37 14.56 16.07
C TRP A 74 19.83 15.97 16.29
N LEU A 75 20.72 16.87 16.73
CA LEU A 75 20.44 18.29 16.85
C LEU A 75 20.14 18.92 15.48
N ASN A 76 19.18 19.83 15.42
CA ASN A 76 18.70 20.50 14.19
C ASN A 76 18.04 19.55 13.16
N TYR A 77 17.59 18.38 13.59
CA TYR A 77 16.75 17.50 12.77
C TYR A 77 15.29 17.52 13.24
N ALA A 78 14.39 17.24 12.29
CA ALA A 78 12.97 17.06 12.54
C ALA A 78 12.66 15.58 12.76
N TYR A 79 11.96 15.26 13.86
CA TYR A 79 11.48 13.92 14.16
C TYR A 79 9.97 13.89 14.26
N CYS A 80 9.36 12.79 13.81
CA CYS A 80 7.93 12.66 13.86
C CYS A 80 7.43 12.42 15.30
N VAL A 81 6.47 13.21 15.75
CA VAL A 81 5.93 13.10 17.12
C VAL A 81 4.43 12.80 17.15
N ALA A 82 3.79 12.75 15.98
CA ALA A 82 2.45 12.23 15.82
C ALA A 82 2.21 11.75 14.39
N ASN A 83 1.50 10.64 14.23
CA ASN A 83 1.01 10.18 12.92
C ASN A 83 -0.20 11.02 12.46
N VAL A 84 -0.52 10.92 11.17
CA VAL A 84 -1.83 11.34 10.67
C VAL A 84 -2.90 10.53 11.40
N THR A 85 -3.86 11.21 12.01
CA THR A 85 -5.07 10.64 12.57
C THR A 85 -6.03 10.33 11.43
N THR A 86 -6.51 9.09 11.36
CA THR A 86 -7.59 8.74 10.43
C THR A 86 -8.84 9.53 10.84
N GLY A 87 -9.26 10.48 10.01
CA GLY A 87 -10.46 11.28 10.25
C GLY A 87 -11.74 10.44 10.22
N PRO A 88 -12.87 10.97 10.72
CA PRO A 88 -14.17 10.32 10.61
C PRO A 88 -14.59 10.17 9.14
N ILE A 89 -15.48 9.23 8.83
CA ILE A 89 -16.02 9.09 7.47
C ILE A 89 -16.87 10.33 7.14
N SER A 90 -16.66 10.92 5.97
CA SER A 90 -17.39 12.10 5.51
C SER A 90 -18.89 11.83 5.37
N THR A 91 -19.71 12.65 6.02
CA THR A 91 -21.18 12.60 5.98
C THR A 91 -21.80 13.76 5.20
N ASP A 92 -21.01 14.72 4.74
CA ASP A 92 -21.43 15.90 4.01
C ASP A 92 -20.71 16.08 2.65
N GLY A 93 -19.83 15.14 2.30
CA GLY A 93 -19.08 15.15 1.05
C GLY A 93 -17.83 16.04 1.07
N THR A 94 -17.47 16.64 2.20
CA THR A 94 -16.20 17.37 2.38
C THR A 94 -15.13 16.45 2.98
N CYS A 95 -13.86 16.70 2.67
CA CYS A 95 -12.75 15.88 3.15
C CYS A 95 -11.45 16.64 3.33
N GLY A 96 -10.52 15.99 4.06
CA GLY A 96 -9.21 16.54 4.34
C GLY A 96 -9.31 17.91 5.03
N PRO A 97 -8.47 18.89 4.67
CA PRO A 97 -8.49 20.22 5.28
C PRO A 97 -9.80 21.02 5.10
N ASN A 98 -10.60 20.70 4.09
CA ASN A 98 -11.86 21.39 3.83
C ASN A 98 -13.03 20.81 4.63
N SER A 99 -12.81 19.71 5.35
CA SER A 99 -13.78 19.18 6.31
C SER A 99 -13.55 19.76 7.71
N PRO A 100 -14.60 20.22 8.42
CA PRO A 100 -14.47 20.73 9.79
C PRO A 100 -13.84 19.76 10.79
N SER A 101 -13.92 18.46 10.50
CA SER A 101 -13.42 17.36 11.33
C SER A 101 -12.28 16.59 10.68
N GLY A 102 -11.73 17.07 9.56
CA GLY A 102 -10.68 16.38 8.82
C GLY A 102 -11.11 15.03 8.24
N ALA A 103 -12.37 14.93 7.80
CA ALA A 103 -12.99 13.68 7.39
C ALA A 103 -12.27 12.98 6.21
N THR A 104 -12.35 11.65 6.20
CA THR A 104 -11.92 10.80 5.07
C THR A 104 -13.11 10.45 4.17
N CYS A 105 -12.85 10.28 2.88
CA CYS A 105 -13.85 9.85 1.92
C CYS A 105 -14.02 8.32 1.87
N VAL A 106 -13.02 7.56 2.34
CA VAL A 106 -13.05 6.08 2.26
C VAL A 106 -14.23 5.52 3.07
N GLY A 107 -15.19 4.90 2.37
CA GLY A 107 -16.44 4.38 2.94
C GLY A 107 -17.59 5.39 3.00
N SER A 108 -17.42 6.58 2.43
CA SER A 108 -18.47 7.60 2.37
C SER A 108 -19.46 7.33 1.23
N ILE A 109 -20.73 7.69 1.45
CA ILE A 109 -21.77 7.63 0.41
C ILE A 109 -21.51 8.58 -0.78
N PHE A 110 -20.65 9.58 -0.59
CA PHE A 110 -20.28 10.54 -1.62
C PHE A 110 -19.17 10.02 -2.55
N GLY A 111 -18.50 8.94 -2.18
CA GLY A 111 -17.39 8.33 -2.92
C GLY A 111 -16.10 8.32 -2.12
N ASP A 112 -15.13 7.50 -2.54
CA ASP A 112 -13.97 7.15 -1.72
C ASP A 112 -12.77 8.09 -1.88
N CYS A 113 -12.73 8.89 -2.96
CA CYS A 113 -11.61 9.76 -3.27
C CYS A 113 -11.86 11.18 -2.79
N CYS A 114 -10.87 11.76 -2.11
CA CYS A 114 -10.84 13.16 -1.78
C CYS A 114 -10.07 13.90 -2.86
N ASN A 115 -10.73 14.83 -3.56
CA ASN A 115 -10.08 15.63 -4.58
C ASN A 115 -9.31 16.82 -3.96
N ASN A 116 -8.49 17.52 -4.75
CA ASN A 116 -7.72 18.68 -4.28
C ASN A 116 -8.60 19.87 -3.85
N ALA A 117 -9.87 19.91 -4.29
CA ALA A 117 -10.86 20.86 -3.80
C ALA A 117 -11.48 20.44 -2.45
N GLY A 118 -11.06 19.30 -1.88
CA GLY A 118 -11.54 18.74 -0.62
C GLY A 118 -12.97 18.21 -0.69
N GLN A 119 -13.33 17.61 -1.83
CA GLN A 119 -14.64 17.00 -2.04
C GLN A 119 -14.50 15.49 -2.24
N CYS A 120 -15.41 14.74 -1.62
CA CYS A 120 -15.55 13.31 -1.82
C CYS A 120 -16.25 13.01 -3.13
N GLY A 121 -15.75 12.01 -3.84
CA GLY A 121 -16.33 11.57 -5.10
C GLY A 121 -15.67 10.31 -5.64
N ASN A 122 -16.21 9.87 -6.77
CA ASN A 122 -15.69 8.75 -7.54
C ASN A 122 -15.37 9.21 -8.97
N GLY A 123 -14.56 8.41 -9.68
CA GLY A 123 -14.22 8.67 -11.07
C GLY A 123 -13.12 9.72 -11.26
N THR A 124 -12.78 9.99 -12.52
CA THR A 124 -11.60 10.80 -12.88
C THR A 124 -11.67 12.25 -12.38
N GLY A 125 -12.86 12.80 -12.17
CA GLY A 125 -13.02 14.15 -11.58
C GLY A 125 -12.53 14.26 -10.14
N TYR A 126 -12.44 13.15 -9.40
CA TYR A 126 -12.06 13.14 -7.98
C TYR A 126 -10.82 12.31 -7.71
N CYS A 127 -10.74 11.15 -8.35
CA CYS A 127 -9.69 10.18 -8.10
C CYS A 127 -8.47 10.35 -9.01
N TYR A 128 -8.51 11.18 -10.06
CA TYR A 128 -7.33 11.40 -10.92
C TYR A 128 -6.14 11.87 -10.10
N TYR A 129 -4.96 11.24 -10.24
CA TYR A 129 -3.75 11.54 -9.47
C TYR A 129 -3.45 13.03 -9.30
N GLY A 130 -3.55 13.84 -10.37
CA GLY A 130 -3.28 15.28 -10.28
C GLY A 130 -4.39 16.11 -9.63
N ASN A 131 -5.54 15.49 -9.33
CA ASN A 131 -6.67 16.11 -8.65
C ASN A 131 -7.08 15.35 -7.38
N CYS A 132 -6.36 14.30 -6.97
CA CYS A 132 -6.72 13.47 -5.83
C CYS A 132 -5.71 13.68 -4.70
N SER A 133 -6.19 14.14 -3.55
CA SER A 133 -5.37 14.42 -2.38
C SER A 133 -5.27 13.23 -1.42
N SER A 134 -6.31 12.40 -1.32
CA SER A 134 -6.33 11.23 -0.44
C SER A 134 -7.43 10.23 -0.83
N GLY A 135 -7.37 9.01 -0.29
CA GLY A 135 -8.24 7.90 -0.69
C GLY A 135 -7.60 7.06 -1.82
N PRO A 136 -8.39 6.27 -2.58
CA PRO A 136 -7.90 5.43 -3.67
C PRO A 136 -7.66 6.26 -4.94
N CYS A 137 -6.64 7.13 -4.92
CA CYS A 137 -6.26 7.93 -6.08
C CYS A 137 -5.81 7.05 -7.26
N LEU A 138 -6.41 7.28 -8.44
CA LEU A 138 -6.16 6.62 -9.72
C LEU A 138 -4.87 7.13 -10.38
N ASN A 139 -3.97 6.21 -10.74
CA ASN A 139 -2.86 6.47 -11.65
C ASN A 139 -3.28 6.26 -13.11
N GLN A 140 -2.87 7.20 -13.97
CA GLN A 140 -3.16 7.19 -15.41
C GLN A 140 -2.34 6.13 -16.17
N THR A 141 -2.80 5.84 -17.38
CA THR A 141 -2.10 5.12 -18.45
C THR A 141 -0.78 5.79 -18.85
N SER A 142 0.32 5.04 -18.86
CA SER A 142 1.67 5.46 -19.22
C SER A 142 1.75 6.05 -20.64
N PRO A 143 2.30 7.28 -20.83
CA PRO A 143 2.41 7.92 -22.13
C PRO A 143 3.62 7.45 -22.96
N ASP A 144 4.64 6.86 -22.34
CA ASP A 144 5.90 6.43 -22.99
C ASP A 144 6.15 4.92 -22.90
N GLY A 145 5.19 4.17 -22.33
CA GLY A 145 5.30 2.73 -22.15
C GLY A 145 6.18 2.31 -20.97
N SER A 146 6.60 3.24 -20.12
CA SER A 146 7.27 2.92 -18.86
C SER A 146 6.30 2.92 -17.67
N CYS A 147 6.53 2.06 -16.70
CA CYS A 147 5.74 1.97 -15.49
C CYS A 147 6.67 1.84 -14.28
N ARG A 148 6.10 1.75 -13.07
CA ARG A 148 6.81 1.62 -11.78
C ARG A 148 8.12 0.79 -11.84
N PRO A 149 9.17 1.07 -11.04
CA PRO A 149 9.41 2.21 -10.14
C PRO A 149 10.20 3.35 -10.82
N ALA A 150 10.53 3.22 -12.11
CA ALA A 150 11.42 4.15 -12.80
C ALA A 150 10.74 5.48 -13.21
N ASN A 151 9.40 5.54 -13.36
CA ASN A 151 8.71 6.71 -13.90
C ASN A 151 7.37 7.02 -13.22
N ASN A 152 7.39 7.87 -12.17
CA ASN A 152 6.22 8.52 -11.53
C ASN A 152 5.02 7.60 -11.23
N TYR A 153 5.27 6.31 -11.03
CA TYR A 153 4.28 5.28 -10.70
C TYR A 153 3.16 5.04 -11.74
N TYR A 154 3.31 5.43 -13.01
CA TYR A 154 2.29 5.22 -14.05
C TYR A 154 1.80 3.75 -14.15
N ASP A 155 0.51 3.59 -14.42
CA ASP A 155 -0.12 2.30 -14.72
C ASP A 155 -0.21 2.11 -16.24
N CYS A 156 -0.31 0.87 -16.70
CA CYS A 156 -0.36 0.61 -18.14
C CYS A 156 -1.77 0.84 -18.72
N ALA A 157 -1.85 0.96 -20.05
CA ALA A 157 -3.13 1.09 -20.74
C ALA A 157 -4.02 -0.12 -20.45
N SER A 158 -5.34 0.04 -20.60
CA SER A 158 -6.26 -1.09 -20.46
C SER A 158 -5.85 -2.24 -21.41
N GLY A 159 -5.74 -3.46 -20.88
CA GLY A 159 -5.23 -4.63 -21.61
C GLY A 159 -3.70 -4.78 -21.65
N TYR A 160 -2.96 -3.91 -20.97
CA TYR A 160 -1.51 -3.98 -20.79
C TYR A 160 -1.17 -4.17 -19.31
N CYS A 161 -0.01 -4.75 -19.06
CA CYS A 161 0.54 -4.99 -17.74
C CYS A 161 1.87 -4.26 -17.56
N CYS A 162 2.23 -3.99 -16.31
CA CYS A 162 3.55 -3.49 -15.97
C CYS A 162 4.48 -4.66 -15.66
N SER A 163 5.62 -4.73 -16.34
CA SER A 163 6.62 -5.76 -16.03
C SER A 163 7.40 -5.43 -14.75
N THR A 164 8.04 -6.43 -14.14
CA THR A 164 8.97 -6.27 -13.01
C THR A 164 10.19 -5.42 -13.38
N SER A 165 10.46 -5.27 -14.69
CA SER A 165 11.49 -4.38 -15.22
C SER A 165 11.00 -2.93 -15.44
N GLY A 166 9.73 -2.64 -15.15
CA GLY A 166 9.16 -1.30 -15.19
C GLY A 166 8.75 -0.81 -16.57
N TYR A 167 8.30 -1.71 -17.44
CA TYR A 167 7.79 -1.36 -18.76
C TYR A 167 6.39 -1.94 -18.98
N CYS A 168 5.54 -1.17 -19.66
CA CYS A 168 4.23 -1.58 -20.09
C CYS A 168 4.31 -2.45 -21.34
N GLY A 169 3.66 -3.60 -21.31
CA GLY A 169 3.52 -4.49 -22.47
C GLY A 169 2.26 -5.33 -22.38
N ASN A 170 2.01 -6.13 -23.40
CA ASN A 170 0.85 -7.02 -23.48
C ASN A 170 1.23 -8.44 -23.94
N THR A 171 2.52 -8.76 -23.96
CA THR A 171 3.05 -10.09 -24.27
C THR A 171 3.50 -10.80 -23.00
N SER A 172 3.75 -12.10 -23.07
CA SER A 172 4.22 -12.93 -21.96
C SER A 172 5.52 -12.44 -21.32
N ASP A 173 6.35 -11.72 -22.06
CA ASP A 173 7.61 -11.16 -21.54
C ASP A 173 7.36 -10.04 -20.51
N TYR A 174 6.19 -9.39 -20.58
CA TYR A 174 5.76 -8.35 -19.65
C TYR A 174 4.70 -8.86 -18.68
N CYS A 175 3.72 -9.63 -19.18
CA CYS A 175 2.52 -10.01 -18.45
C CYS A 175 2.58 -11.42 -17.86
N GLY A 176 3.67 -12.14 -18.12
CA GLY A 176 3.84 -13.51 -17.65
C GLY A 176 4.02 -13.64 -16.13
N PRO A 177 3.86 -14.86 -15.59
CA PRO A 177 3.75 -15.17 -14.15
C PRO A 177 4.86 -14.62 -13.25
N VAL A 178 6.07 -14.49 -13.79
CA VAL A 178 7.27 -14.07 -13.04
C VAL A 178 7.67 -12.63 -13.39
N ASN A 179 7.14 -12.13 -14.50
CA ASN A 179 7.56 -10.87 -15.08
C ASN A 179 6.50 -9.79 -14.92
N CYS A 180 5.29 -10.09 -14.46
CA CYS A 180 4.25 -9.11 -14.23
C CYS A 180 4.25 -8.56 -12.80
N TYR A 181 4.24 -7.24 -12.67
CA TYR A 181 4.09 -6.52 -11.42
C TYR A 181 2.63 -6.16 -11.12
N ASN A 182 1.91 -5.53 -12.07
CA ASN A 182 0.49 -5.17 -11.95
C ASN A 182 -0.19 -4.96 -13.33
N GLY A 183 -1.50 -4.68 -13.35
CA GLY A 183 -2.28 -4.42 -14.57
C GLY A 183 -2.95 -5.67 -15.13
N ALA A 184 -3.04 -5.78 -16.47
CA ALA A 184 -3.54 -6.97 -17.15
C ALA A 184 -2.49 -8.09 -17.17
N CYS A 185 -1.94 -8.42 -16.00
CA CYS A 185 -1.11 -9.62 -15.86
C CYS A 185 -1.89 -10.80 -16.42
N ASP A 186 -1.22 -11.65 -17.19
CA ASP A 186 -1.85 -12.87 -17.67
C ASP A 186 -2.41 -13.56 -16.43
N PRO A 187 -3.74 -13.73 -16.33
CA PRO A 187 -4.32 -14.49 -15.24
C PRO A 187 -3.79 -15.87 -15.48
N ASP A 188 -2.77 -16.23 -14.71
CA ASP A 188 -1.96 -17.42 -14.89
C ASP A 188 -2.73 -18.48 -15.69
N ASN A 189 -2.34 -18.69 -16.95
CA ASN A 189 -2.35 -20.04 -17.50
C ASN A 189 -1.20 -20.84 -16.87
N GLY A 190 -0.83 -20.49 -15.65
CA GLY A 190 -0.65 -21.43 -14.58
C GLY A 190 0.77 -21.56 -14.13
N GLY A 191 1.69 -21.53 -15.07
CA GLY A 191 3.02 -22.07 -14.81
C GLY A 191 2.94 -23.48 -14.19
N PRO A 192 4.07 -24.01 -13.72
CA PRO A 192 4.11 -25.28 -13.01
C PRO A 192 3.47 -25.12 -11.62
N SER A 193 2.52 -25.98 -11.29
CA SER A 193 1.91 -26.07 -9.95
C SER A 193 2.99 -26.28 -8.89
N LEU A 194 2.90 -25.51 -7.79
CA LEU A 194 3.84 -25.58 -6.66
C LEU A 194 3.36 -26.52 -5.54
N ASP A 195 2.06 -26.81 -5.51
CA ASP A 195 1.39 -27.60 -4.46
C ASP A 195 0.54 -28.76 -5.00
N GLY A 196 0.50 -28.96 -6.32
CA GLY A 196 -0.27 -30.00 -6.98
C GLY A 196 -1.71 -29.61 -7.35
N SER A 197 -2.15 -28.38 -7.04
CA SER A 197 -3.42 -27.84 -7.53
C SER A 197 -3.29 -27.32 -8.96
N CYS A 198 -4.34 -27.49 -9.78
CA CYS A 198 -4.32 -27.14 -11.20
C CYS A 198 -5.72 -26.81 -11.73
N GLY A 199 -5.80 -26.21 -12.91
CA GLY A 199 -7.09 -26.00 -13.56
C GLY A 199 -7.92 -24.84 -12.97
N PRO A 200 -9.13 -24.62 -13.51
CA PRO A 200 -9.91 -23.39 -13.29
C PRO A 200 -10.60 -23.36 -11.92
N THR A 201 -10.56 -24.46 -11.19
CA THR A 201 -11.08 -24.59 -9.81
C THR A 201 -10.21 -23.88 -8.78
N PHE A 202 -8.98 -23.50 -9.14
CA PHE A 202 -8.03 -22.81 -8.27
C PHE A 202 -7.54 -21.49 -8.89
N ALA A 203 -7.15 -20.53 -8.04
CA ALA A 203 -6.73 -19.21 -8.47
C ALA A 203 -5.52 -19.31 -9.42
N GLY A 204 -5.68 -18.82 -10.64
CA GLY A 204 -4.62 -18.80 -11.64
C GLY A 204 -4.36 -20.12 -12.34
N ASN A 205 -5.38 -20.96 -12.58
CA ASN A 205 -5.41 -22.03 -13.61
C ASN A 205 -4.06 -22.77 -13.85
N LYS A 206 -3.46 -23.28 -12.76
CA LYS A 206 -2.10 -23.86 -12.71
C LYS A 206 -1.95 -25.08 -13.63
N THR A 207 -0.75 -25.33 -14.18
CA THR A 207 -0.44 -26.50 -15.04
C THR A 207 0.43 -27.51 -14.33
N CYS A 208 0.35 -28.78 -14.75
CA CYS A 208 1.09 -29.87 -14.12
C CYS A 208 2.37 -30.24 -14.89
N THR A 209 2.45 -29.89 -16.18
CA THR A 209 3.56 -30.24 -17.07
C THR A 209 4.89 -29.71 -16.54
N GLY A 210 5.86 -30.61 -16.36
CA GLY A 210 7.18 -30.29 -15.80
C GLY A 210 7.24 -30.19 -14.27
N THR A 211 6.16 -30.50 -13.56
CA THR A 211 6.14 -30.58 -12.10
C THR A 211 6.38 -32.01 -11.60
N GLN A 212 6.75 -32.14 -10.33
CA GLN A 212 6.81 -33.44 -9.64
C GLN A 212 5.43 -34.07 -9.38
N PHE A 213 4.34 -33.33 -9.58
CA PHE A 213 2.99 -33.74 -9.22
C PHE A 213 2.27 -34.51 -10.34
N GLY A 214 2.88 -34.62 -11.53
CA GLY A 214 2.35 -35.36 -12.68
C GLY A 214 2.12 -34.47 -13.90
N GLU A 215 1.82 -35.05 -15.05
CA GLU A 215 1.75 -34.30 -16.32
C GLU A 215 0.33 -33.90 -16.73
N CYS A 216 -0.69 -34.43 -16.04
CA CYS A 216 -2.10 -34.19 -16.35
C CYS A 216 -2.77 -33.44 -15.22
N CYS A 217 -3.58 -32.44 -15.59
CA CYS A 217 -4.52 -31.81 -14.69
C CYS A 217 -5.86 -32.52 -14.79
N SER A 218 -6.33 -33.12 -13.69
CA SER A 218 -7.65 -33.74 -13.65
C SER A 218 -8.77 -32.69 -13.68
N ILE A 219 -9.97 -33.11 -14.08
CA ILE A 219 -11.19 -32.28 -14.00
C ILE A 219 -11.55 -31.83 -12.57
N TYR A 220 -10.94 -32.46 -11.56
CA TYR A 220 -11.11 -32.10 -10.15
C TYR A 220 -10.07 -31.06 -9.68
N GLY A 221 -9.15 -30.65 -10.55
CA GLY A 221 -8.16 -29.62 -10.30
C GLY A 221 -6.92 -30.07 -9.56
N TYR A 222 -6.51 -31.33 -9.74
CA TYR A 222 -5.27 -31.88 -9.17
C TYR A 222 -4.38 -32.49 -10.23
N CYS A 223 -3.08 -32.29 -10.07
CA CYS A 223 -2.03 -32.87 -10.88
C CYS A 223 -1.85 -34.37 -10.60
N GLY A 224 -1.65 -35.16 -11.65
CA GLY A 224 -1.36 -36.58 -11.53
C GLY A 224 -1.02 -37.25 -12.85
N ASN A 225 -0.83 -38.57 -12.80
CA ASN A 225 -0.47 -39.43 -13.93
C ASN A 225 -1.42 -40.63 -14.02
N GLY A 226 -1.47 -41.27 -15.19
CA GLY A 226 -2.29 -42.46 -15.42
C GLY A 226 -3.75 -42.16 -15.73
N THR A 227 -4.54 -43.19 -16.01
CA THR A 227 -5.90 -43.04 -16.58
C THR A 227 -6.90 -42.32 -15.66
N ALA A 228 -6.66 -42.30 -14.34
CA ALA A 228 -7.49 -41.56 -13.40
C ALA A 228 -7.37 -40.03 -13.53
N PHE A 229 -6.25 -39.53 -14.08
CA PHE A 229 -5.98 -38.10 -14.27
C PHE A 229 -5.94 -37.73 -15.75
N CYS A 230 -5.34 -38.58 -16.57
CA CYS A 230 -5.13 -38.35 -18.00
C CYS A 230 -6.21 -39.00 -18.88
N GLY A 231 -7.06 -39.88 -18.35
CA GLY A 231 -8.03 -40.62 -19.17
C GLY A 231 -9.15 -39.74 -19.74
N ALA A 232 -9.73 -40.18 -20.85
CA ALA A 232 -10.86 -39.54 -21.50
C ALA A 232 -12.00 -39.24 -20.49
N GLY A 233 -12.41 -37.97 -20.41
CA GLY A 233 -13.44 -37.49 -19.49
C GLY A 233 -12.96 -37.18 -18.06
N ASN A 234 -11.71 -37.52 -17.71
CA ASN A 234 -11.11 -37.21 -16.40
C ASN A 234 -9.99 -36.17 -16.48
N CYS A 235 -9.52 -35.85 -17.68
CA CYS A 235 -8.44 -34.90 -17.93
C CYS A 235 -9.00 -33.55 -18.39
N TYR A 236 -8.60 -32.48 -17.70
CA TYR A 236 -8.90 -31.10 -18.07
C TYR A 236 -7.84 -30.51 -19.00
N SER A 237 -6.55 -30.68 -18.67
CA SER A 237 -5.42 -30.16 -19.45
C SER A 237 -4.12 -30.95 -19.20
N GLY A 238 -3.09 -30.78 -20.05
CA GLY A 238 -1.83 -31.52 -19.97
C GLY A 238 -1.79 -32.73 -20.91
N ALA A 239 -1.12 -33.82 -20.51
CA ALA A 239 -0.93 -35.03 -21.32
C ALA A 239 -2.15 -35.96 -21.37
N CYS A 240 -3.33 -35.44 -21.74
CA CYS A 240 -4.58 -36.20 -21.81
C CYS A 240 -4.57 -37.29 -22.90
N LEU A 241 -5.29 -38.39 -22.65
CA LEU A 241 -5.46 -39.57 -23.52
C LEU A 241 -6.77 -39.55 -24.33
#